data_AF-A0A2V7KY66-F1
#
_entry.id   AF-A0A2V7KY66-F1
#
_cell.length_a   1.000
_cell.length_b   1.000
_cell.length_c   1.000
_cell.angle_alpha   90.00
_cell.angle_beta   90.00
_cell.angle_gamma   90.00
#
_symmetry.space_group_name_H-M   'P 1'
#
loop_
_entity.id
_entity.type
_entity.pdbx_description
1 polymer ?
#
loop_
_entity_poly.entity_id
_entity_poly.type
_entity_poly.pdbx_seq_one_letter_code
_entity_poly.pdbx_strand_id
1 'polypeptide(L)'
;GLYSDRLGRRRTIGLALAGAVLTIPIWAFAPTLPLLWAGAFIIQFFVQGAWGVIPAHINELSPDSVRGFLPGFAYQCGVAIASQIPHVQALFAVHTSYAQAMALSAAMVFILGAVVAGVGPERRGVAFGRGSPYP
;
A
#
# COMPACT_ATOMS: atom_id res chain seq x y z
N GLY A 1 5.12 7.29 -11.73
CA GLY A 1 5.66 8.23 -12.74
C GLY A 1 4.55 8.69 -13.66
N LEU A 2 4.49 8.17 -14.90
CA LEU A 2 3.66 8.75 -15.97
C LEU A 2 2.16 8.36 -15.96
N TYR A 3 1.80 7.13 -15.58
CA TYR A 3 0.38 6.71 -15.55
C TYR A 3 -0.36 7.15 -14.28
N SER A 4 0.36 7.36 -13.17
CA SER A 4 -0.21 7.76 -11.88
C SER A 4 -0.68 9.22 -11.87
N ASP A 5 -0.07 10.08 -12.69
CA ASP A 5 -0.47 11.49 -12.80
C ASP A 5 -1.80 11.67 -13.53
N ARG A 6 -2.16 10.76 -14.46
CA ARG A 6 -3.43 10.83 -15.21
C ARG A 6 -4.62 10.20 -14.47
N LEU A 7 -4.38 9.17 -13.67
CA LEU A 7 -5.45 8.44 -12.97
C LEU A 7 -5.78 9.02 -11.58
N GLY A 8 -4.85 9.78 -11.00
CA GLY A 8 -4.89 10.24 -9.60
C GLY A 8 -4.25 9.21 -8.68
N ARG A 9 -3.33 9.67 -7.82
CA ARG A 9 -2.51 8.80 -6.95
C ARG A 9 -3.37 7.92 -6.05
N ARG A 10 -4.49 8.45 -5.58
CA ARG A 10 -5.44 7.72 -4.75
C ARG A 10 -6.00 6.49 -5.44
N ARG A 11 -6.40 6.65 -6.71
CA ARG A 11 -6.97 5.56 -7.51
C ARG A 11 -5.91 4.53 -7.87
N THR A 12 -4.68 4.97 -8.16
CA THR A 12 -3.58 4.04 -8.43
C THR A 12 -3.28 3.15 -7.23
N ILE A 13 -3.19 3.72 -6.01
CA ILE A 13 -3.00 2.95 -4.78
C ILE A 13 -4.17 1.99 -4.56
N GLY A 14 -5.42 2.48 -4.66
CA GLY A 14 -6.61 1.66 -4.46
C GLY A 14 -6.73 0.50 -5.44
N LEU A 15 -6.49 0.72 -6.73
CA LEU A 15 -6.54 -0.33 -7.75
C LEU A 15 -5.42 -1.35 -7.58
N ALA A 16 -4.22 -0.90 -7.23
CA ALA A 16 -3.10 -1.79 -6.93
C ALA A 16 -3.43 -2.71 -5.74
N LEU A 17 -3.93 -2.15 -4.64
CA LEU A 17 -4.32 -2.93 -3.46
C LEU A 17 -5.52 -3.86 -3.75
N ALA A 18 -6.49 -3.43 -4.54
CA ALA A 18 -7.59 -4.28 -4.98
C ALA A 18 -7.09 -5.47 -5.83
N GLY A 19 -6.16 -5.24 -6.75
CA GLY A 19 -5.51 -6.30 -7.52
C GLY A 19 -4.72 -7.27 -6.63
N ALA A 20 -4.05 -6.76 -5.61
CA ALA A 20 -3.35 -7.59 -4.62
C ALA A 20 -4.34 -8.51 -3.87
N VAL A 21 -5.49 -7.98 -3.41
CA VAL A 21 -6.54 -8.78 -2.74
C VAL A 21 -7.06 -9.91 -3.64
N LEU A 22 -7.34 -9.62 -4.92
CA LEU A 22 -7.81 -10.63 -5.88
C LEU A 22 -6.78 -11.73 -6.14
N THR A 23 -5.49 -11.45 -5.90
CA THR A 23 -4.40 -12.40 -6.11
C THR A 23 -4.17 -13.33 -4.91
N ILE A 24 -4.66 -12.96 -3.71
CA ILE A 24 -4.45 -13.74 -2.48
C ILE A 24 -4.79 -15.22 -2.63
N PRO A 25 -5.92 -15.63 -3.25
CA PRO A 25 -6.24 -17.05 -3.37
C PRO A 25 -5.18 -17.86 -4.14
N ILE A 26 -4.65 -17.27 -5.21
CA ILE A 26 -3.62 -17.90 -6.05
C ILE A 26 -2.28 -17.96 -5.31
N TRP A 27 -1.94 -16.93 -4.53
CA TRP A 27 -0.70 -16.87 -3.79
C TRP A 27 -0.70 -17.76 -2.53
N ALA A 28 -1.75 -17.69 -1.71
CA ALA A 28 -1.79 -18.36 -0.41
C ALA A 28 -2.21 -19.83 -0.49
N PHE A 29 -2.99 -20.23 -1.52
CA PHE A 29 -3.58 -21.56 -1.63
C PHE A 29 -3.19 -22.28 -2.93
N ALA A 30 -2.02 -21.96 -3.49
CA ALA A 30 -1.52 -22.63 -4.69
C ALA A 30 -1.36 -24.15 -4.47
N PRO A 31 -1.96 -25.01 -5.33
CA PRO A 31 -1.82 -26.46 -5.23
C PRO A 31 -0.52 -26.96 -5.87
N THR A 32 0.16 -26.13 -6.68
CA THR A 32 1.40 -26.49 -7.38
C THR A 32 2.45 -25.39 -7.25
N LEU A 33 3.72 -25.79 -7.29
CA LEU A 33 4.85 -24.86 -7.18
C LEU A 33 4.86 -23.79 -8.29
N PRO A 34 4.62 -24.10 -9.58
CA PRO A 34 4.56 -23.06 -10.60
C PRO A 34 3.46 -22.01 -10.35
N LEU A 35 2.30 -22.44 -9.83
CA LEU A 35 1.22 -21.50 -9.51
C LEU A 35 1.58 -20.62 -8.31
N LEU A 36 2.30 -21.17 -7.32
CA LEU A 36 2.82 -20.39 -6.19
C LEU A 36 3.77 -19.29 -6.67
N TRP A 37 4.68 -19.59 -7.59
CA TRP A 37 5.62 -18.62 -8.16
C TRP A 37 4.89 -17.52 -8.93
N ALA A 38 3.91 -17.90 -9.77
CA ALA A 38 3.08 -16.95 -10.48
C ALA A 38 2.29 -16.06 -9.51
N GLY A 39 1.65 -16.65 -8.49
CA GLY A 39 0.91 -15.92 -7.46
C GLY A 39 1.80 -14.94 -6.68
N ALA A 40 2.99 -15.38 -6.28
CA ALA A 40 3.98 -14.55 -5.60
C ALA A 40 4.47 -13.38 -6.48
N PHE A 41 4.67 -13.61 -7.78
CA PHE A 41 5.03 -12.55 -8.70
C PHE A 41 3.90 -11.53 -8.86
N ILE A 42 2.67 -11.99 -9.09
CA ILE A 42 1.52 -11.12 -9.34
C ILE A 42 1.19 -10.28 -8.09
N ILE A 43 1.19 -10.89 -6.90
CA ILE A 43 0.89 -10.15 -5.67
C ILE A 43 1.97 -9.09 -5.41
N GLN A 44 3.24 -9.42 -5.66
CA GLN A 44 4.34 -8.47 -5.52
C GLN A 44 4.29 -7.35 -6.57
N PHE A 45 3.88 -7.64 -7.80
CA PHE A 45 3.68 -6.61 -8.83
C PHE A 45 2.69 -5.55 -8.35
N PHE A 46 1.55 -5.97 -7.80
CA PHE A 46 0.55 -5.05 -7.25
C PHE A 46 1.03 -4.31 -6.01
N VAL A 47 1.66 -5.02 -5.06
CA VAL A 47 2.21 -4.43 -3.85
C VAL A 47 3.24 -3.34 -4.21
N GLN A 48 4.17 -3.63 -5.12
CA GLN A 48 5.15 -2.63 -5.57
C GLN A 48 4.51 -1.47 -6.34
N GLY A 49 3.43 -1.73 -7.08
CA GLY A 49 2.61 -0.68 -7.69
C GLY A 49 2.06 0.32 -6.67
N ALA A 50 1.63 -0.15 -5.50
CA ALA A 50 1.19 0.73 -4.40
C ALA A 50 2.37 1.44 -3.71
N TRP A 51 3.44 0.70 -3.37
CA TRP A 51 4.64 1.25 -2.73
C TRP A 51 5.33 2.35 -3.53
N GLY A 52 5.30 2.27 -4.87
CA GLY A 52 5.86 3.32 -5.72
C GLY A 52 5.08 4.64 -5.69
N VAL A 53 3.83 4.65 -5.21
CA VAL A 53 2.94 5.82 -5.24
C VAL A 53 2.69 6.39 -3.84
N ILE A 54 2.63 5.55 -2.80
CA ILE A 54 2.31 5.97 -1.42
C ILE A 54 3.26 7.07 -0.88
N PRO A 55 4.61 6.92 -0.93
CA PRO A 55 5.51 7.94 -0.38
C PRO A 55 5.36 9.29 -1.09
N ALA A 56 5.15 9.23 -2.41
CA ALA A 56 4.96 10.41 -3.22
C ALA A 56 3.62 11.09 -2.87
N HIS A 57 2.55 10.32 -2.66
CA HIS A 57 1.24 10.83 -2.23
C HIS A 57 1.29 11.51 -0.86
N ILE A 58 1.99 10.91 0.11
CA ILE A 58 2.17 11.51 1.46
C ILE A 58 2.98 12.80 1.38
N ASN A 59 4.03 12.86 0.55
CA ASN A 59 4.84 14.07 0.36
C ASN A 59 4.00 15.24 -0.21
N GLU A 60 3.06 14.97 -1.13
CA GLU A 60 2.14 15.98 -1.67
C GLU A 60 1.13 16.52 -0.65
N LEU A 61 0.75 15.69 0.33
CA LEU A 61 -0.13 16.09 1.42
C LEU A 61 0.62 16.82 2.54
N SER A 62 1.94 16.64 2.63
CA SER A 62 2.76 17.18 3.70
C SER A 62 2.97 18.69 3.55
N PRO A 63 2.85 19.49 4.63
CA PRO A 63 3.18 20.92 4.61
C PRO A 63 4.65 21.14 4.21
N ASP A 64 4.93 22.22 3.48
CA ASP A 64 6.28 22.51 2.96
C ASP A 64 7.36 22.55 4.06
N SER A 65 7.00 22.99 5.28
CA SER A 65 7.91 23.07 6.43
C SER A 65 8.33 21.71 7.00
N VAL A 66 7.57 20.64 6.80
CA VAL A 66 7.83 19.31 7.38
C VAL A 66 7.84 18.18 6.35
N ARG A 67 7.86 18.51 5.05
CA ARG A 67 7.73 17.55 3.95
C ARG A 67 8.80 16.45 3.93
N GLY A 68 9.98 16.73 4.50
CA GLY A 68 11.07 15.74 4.62
C GLY A 68 10.93 14.81 5.83
N PHE A 69 10.25 15.25 6.89
CA PHE A 69 10.11 14.50 8.14
C PHE A 69 8.83 13.67 8.19
N LEU A 70 7.70 14.27 7.79
CA LEU A 70 6.37 13.68 7.97
C LEU A 70 6.20 12.30 7.31
N PRO A 71 6.69 12.05 6.07
CA PRO A 71 6.59 10.73 5.45
C PRO A 71 7.40 9.66 6.20
N GLY A 72 8.60 10.00 6.68
CA GLY A 72 9.46 9.09 7.43
C GLY A 72 8.89 8.75 8.80
N PHE A 73 8.36 9.75 9.51
CA PHE A 73 7.69 9.56 10.80
C PHE A 73 6.45 8.66 10.65
N ALA A 74 5.58 8.95 9.66
CA ALA A 74 4.41 8.14 9.38
C ALA A 74 4.78 6.68 9.05
N TYR A 75 5.86 6.47 8.27
CA TYR A 75 6.37 5.14 7.97
C TYR A 75 6.78 4.38 9.23
N GLN A 76 7.57 5.00 10.11
CA GLN A 76 8.03 4.33 11.34
C GLN A 76 6.89 4.03 12.32
N CYS A 77 5.90 4.93 12.45
CA CYS A 77 4.69 4.62 13.20
C CYS A 77 3.94 3.42 12.61
N GLY A 78 3.84 3.35 11.28
CA GLY A 78 3.25 2.20 10.59
C GLY A 78 4.00 0.91 10.87
N VAL A 79 5.34 0.93 10.80
CA VAL A 79 6.19 -0.23 11.12
C VAL A 79 6.04 -0.64 12.58
N ALA A 80 5.99 0.31 13.51
CA ALA A 80 5.77 0.03 14.93
C ALA A 80 4.45 -0.71 15.18
N ILE A 81 3.36 -0.28 14.54
CA ILE A 81 2.06 -0.95 14.60
C ILE A 81 2.14 -2.33 13.92
N ALA A 82 2.75 -2.41 12.73
CA ALA A 82 2.87 -3.64 11.95
C ALA A 82 3.76 -4.71 12.61
N SER A 83 4.65 -4.32 13.53
CA SER A 83 5.53 -5.24 14.27
C SER A 83 4.77 -6.33 15.03
N GLN A 84 3.49 -6.11 15.33
CA GLN A 84 2.64 -7.06 16.06
C GLN A 84 2.03 -8.15 15.15
N ILE A 85 2.03 -7.95 13.83
CA ILE A 85 1.39 -8.86 12.87
C ILE A 85 1.99 -10.28 12.94
N PRO A 86 3.31 -10.49 12.95
CA PRO A 86 3.88 -11.84 13.02
C PRO A 86 3.49 -12.58 14.31
N HIS A 87 3.41 -11.85 15.44
CA HIS A 87 2.98 -12.43 16.71
C HIS A 87 1.52 -12.86 16.67
N VAL A 88 0.62 -12.01 16.17
CA VAL A 88 -0.80 -12.34 15.98
C VAL A 88 -0.94 -13.52 15.01
N GLN A 89 -0.20 -13.54 13.90
CA GLN A 89 -0.22 -14.66 12.94
C GLN A 89 0.21 -15.98 13.58
N ALA A 90 1.26 -15.96 14.41
CA ALA A 90 1.73 -17.15 15.12
C ALA A 90 0.66 -17.71 16.08
N LEU A 91 -0.05 -16.84 16.80
CA LEU A 91 -1.16 -17.24 17.68
C LEU A 91 -2.33 -17.84 16.88
N PHE A 92 -2.71 -17.23 15.76
CA PHE A 92 -3.78 -17.74 14.90
C PHE A 92 -3.41 -19.07 14.22
N ALA A 93 -2.14 -19.26 13.87
CA ALA A 93 -1.64 -20.49 13.23
C ALA A 93 -1.69 -21.72 14.17
N VAL A 94 -1.94 -21.55 15.47
CA VAL A 94 -2.19 -22.67 16.40
C VAL A 94 -3.56 -23.31 16.16
N HIS A 95 -4.55 -22.51 15.72
CA HIS A 95 -5.93 -22.95 15.55
C HIS A 95 -6.37 -23.02 14.08
N THR A 96 -5.58 -22.47 13.16
CA THR A 96 -5.88 -22.39 11.72
C THR A 96 -4.63 -22.71 10.92
N SER A 97 -4.75 -23.01 9.62
CA SER A 97 -3.56 -23.22 8.79
C SER A 97 -2.75 -21.93 8.63
N TYR A 98 -1.42 -22.05 8.57
CA TYR A 98 -0.54 -20.89 8.36
C TYR A 98 -0.91 -20.10 7.09
N ALA A 99 -1.31 -20.79 6.01
CA ALA A 99 -1.79 -20.17 4.77
C ALA A 99 -3.03 -19.28 4.99
N GLN A 100 -4.00 -19.73 5.79
CA GLN A 100 -5.18 -18.94 6.16
C GLN A 100 -4.80 -17.72 7.01
N ALA A 101 -3.91 -17.88 8.00
CA ALA A 101 -3.46 -16.78 8.85
C ALA A 101 -2.76 -15.68 8.02
N MET A 102 -1.89 -16.07 7.08
CA MET A 102 -1.26 -15.13 6.15
C MET A 102 -2.26 -14.47 5.21
N ALA A 103 -3.16 -15.25 4.60
CA ALA A 103 -4.16 -14.74 3.67
C ALA A 103 -5.09 -13.70 4.33
N LEU A 104 -5.57 -13.99 5.54
CA LEU A 104 -6.44 -13.07 6.29
C LEU A 104 -5.72 -11.79 6.68
N SER A 105 -4.46 -11.90 7.12
CA SER A 105 -3.65 -10.73 7.48
C SER A 105 -3.38 -9.84 6.27
N ALA A 106 -2.99 -10.44 5.13
CA ALA A 106 -2.77 -9.71 3.89
C ALA A 106 -4.05 -9.06 3.38
N ALA A 107 -5.17 -9.78 3.37
CA ALA A 107 -6.47 -9.25 2.97
C ALA A 107 -6.88 -8.06 3.84
N MET A 108 -6.76 -8.18 5.16
CA MET A 108 -7.06 -7.10 6.10
C MET A 108 -6.22 -5.85 5.79
N VAL A 109 -4.90 -5.99 5.67
CA VAL A 109 -3.99 -4.86 5.40
C VAL A 109 -4.29 -4.21 4.06
N PHE A 110 -4.50 -4.99 3.00
CA PHE A 110 -4.77 -4.43 1.67
C PHE A 110 -6.14 -3.79 1.58
N ILE A 111 -7.18 -4.35 2.21
CA ILE A 111 -8.52 -3.75 2.26
C ILE A 111 -8.47 -2.44 3.05
N LEU A 112 -7.87 -2.45 4.25
CA LEU A 112 -7.72 -1.23 5.05
C LEU A 112 -6.91 -0.17 4.30
N GLY A 113 -5.81 -0.55 3.66
CA GLY A 113 -5.01 0.36 2.84
C GLY A 113 -5.80 0.93 1.66
N ALA A 114 -6.62 0.10 0.99
CA ALA A 114 -7.46 0.53 -0.13
C ALA A 114 -8.57 1.49 0.34
N VAL A 115 -9.16 1.24 1.52
CA VAL A 115 -10.15 2.13 2.14
C VAL A 115 -9.49 3.43 2.59
N VAL A 116 -8.34 3.39 3.26
CA VAL A 116 -7.61 4.59 3.70
C VAL A 116 -7.18 5.43 2.50
N ALA A 117 -6.64 4.82 1.45
CA ALA A 117 -6.43 5.51 0.19
C ALA A 117 -7.76 6.06 -0.33
N GLY A 118 -8.80 5.23 -0.39
CA GLY A 118 -10.16 5.56 -0.81
C GLY A 118 -10.93 6.59 0.03
N VAL A 119 -10.46 6.99 1.20
CA VAL A 119 -11.09 8.06 2.02
C VAL A 119 -10.14 9.24 2.18
N GLY A 120 -8.84 9.00 2.00
CA GLY A 120 -7.80 9.98 2.13
C GLY A 120 -7.99 11.22 1.23
N PRO A 121 -7.56 12.39 1.72
CA PRO A 121 -7.60 13.63 0.95
C PRO A 121 -6.71 13.50 -0.29
N GLU A 122 -7.20 13.95 -1.45
CA GLU A 122 -6.41 14.06 -2.68
C GLU A 122 -6.23 15.56 -2.99
N ARG A 123 -5.01 16.09 -2.80
CA ARG A 123 -4.68 17.44 -3.30
C ARG A 123 -4.45 17.37 -4.81
N ARG A 124 -5.51 17.39 -5.60
CA ARG A 124 -5.39 17.60 -7.06
C ARG A 124 -4.95 19.04 -7.33
N GLY A 125 -3.84 19.21 -8.05
CA GLY A 125 -3.51 20.47 -8.72
C GLY A 125 -2.87 21.56 -7.86
N VAL A 126 -1.96 21.24 -6.94
CA VAL A 126 -1.06 22.27 -6.43
C VAL A 126 -0.11 22.64 -7.57
N ALA A 127 -0.35 23.81 -8.20
CA ALA A 127 0.56 24.39 -9.15
C ALA A 127 1.92 24.60 -8.48
N PHE A 128 2.87 23.72 -8.73
CA PHE A 128 4.27 23.98 -8.41
C PHE A 128 4.75 25.12 -9.31
N GLY A 129 5.15 26.23 -8.69
CA GLY A 129 5.80 27.35 -9.38
C GLY A 129 4.86 28.42 -9.95
N ARG A 130 4.20 29.19 -9.08
CA ARG A 130 4.14 30.64 -9.33
C ARG A 130 5.26 31.27 -8.53
N GLY A 131 6.43 31.41 -9.16
CA GLY A 131 7.41 32.38 -8.71
C GLY A 131 6.68 33.72 -8.59
N SER A 132 6.75 34.32 -7.41
CA SER A 132 6.32 35.70 -7.20
C SER A 132 6.95 36.56 -8.28
N PRO A 133 6.19 37.33 -9.10
CA PRO A 133 6.77 38.48 -9.75
C PRO A 133 7.10 39.45 -8.63
N TYR A 134 8.39 39.55 -8.27
CA TYR A 134 8.84 40.69 -7.47
C TYR A 134 8.63 41.96 -8.30
N PRO A 135 8.13 43.05 -7.69
CA PRO A 135 8.10 44.37 -8.30
C PRO A 135 9.51 44.94 -8.50
#